data_AF-A0A7Y6EVG3-F1
#
_entry.id   AF-A0A7Y6EVG3-F1
#
_cell.length_a   1.000
_cell.length_b   1.000
_cell.length_c   1.000
_cell.angle_alpha   90.00
_cell.angle_beta   90.00
_cell.angle_gamma   90.00
#
_symmetry.space_group_name_H-M   'P 1'
#
loop_
_entity.id
_entity.type
_entity.pdbx_description
1 polymer ?
#
loop_
_entity_poly.entity_id
_entity_poly.type
_entity_poly.pdbx_seq_one_letter_code
_entity_poly.pdbx_strand_id
1 'polypeptide(L)'
;MSIDKISHFVQSPHYEEMFFSGAKVNILRQLISEYQASLGLQRLEWAERNVVGKFIATKHYDLNNDQLYELLDSHGVLPKTVRIKWNSLNELEQHSLQENCLASKPYLKFTPKRINQEERDGGHISYRNDLVNYGIDGLLANWKQQKWIYSRLFDQWNALRVSALTEMLKTKQITISLSEGKLSVVIPDPCVDTNAAFQWGGTELLQRCGKIDMEQVKLLAAKGYYSMTEVQKHLKVVDVRTKYILLTLTSERNMMEGMIQQSNRYSWVNLRSQKGWEV
;
A
#
# COMPACT_ATOMS: atom_id res chain seq x y z
N MET A 1 -8.03 -27.44 12.13
CA MET A 1 -8.47 -26.72 10.91
C MET A 1 -7.78 -25.35 10.85
N SER A 2 -7.78 -24.63 9.72
CA SER A 2 -7.07 -23.33 9.62
C SER A 2 -7.77 -22.22 10.40
N ILE A 3 -9.09 -22.30 10.54
CA ILE A 3 -9.89 -21.43 11.42
C ILE A 3 -9.46 -21.61 12.89
N ASP A 4 -9.25 -22.85 13.36
CA ASP A 4 -8.79 -23.12 14.73
C ASP A 4 -7.42 -22.51 15.00
N LYS A 5 -6.52 -22.52 14.00
CA LYS A 5 -5.21 -21.88 14.13
C LYS A 5 -5.31 -20.37 14.29
N ILE A 6 -6.25 -19.73 13.59
CA ILE A 6 -6.55 -18.31 13.83
C ILE A 6 -7.13 -18.12 15.23
N SER A 7 -8.09 -18.95 15.64
CA SER A 7 -8.68 -18.89 16.98
C SER A 7 -7.60 -18.97 18.06
N HIS A 8 -6.70 -19.95 17.96
CA HIS A 8 -5.57 -20.08 18.88
C HIS A 8 -4.63 -18.87 18.83
N PHE A 9 -4.32 -18.34 17.64
CA PHE A 9 -3.46 -17.16 17.51
C PHE A 9 -4.06 -15.93 18.20
N VAL A 10 -5.37 -15.69 18.04
CA VAL A 10 -6.04 -14.54 18.67
C VAL A 10 -6.30 -14.72 20.16
N GLN A 11 -6.47 -15.96 20.64
CA GLN A 11 -6.61 -16.30 22.06
C GLN A 11 -5.26 -16.29 22.81
N SER A 12 -4.17 -16.55 22.09
CA SER A 12 -2.81 -16.46 22.62
C SER A 12 -2.34 -15.00 22.70
N PRO A 13 -1.32 -14.67 23.52
CA PRO A 13 -0.78 -13.31 23.60
C PRO A 13 -0.17 -12.80 22.29
N HIS A 14 0.01 -13.66 21.27
CA HIS A 14 0.62 -13.31 19.98
C HIS A 14 -0.12 -12.20 19.23
N TYR A 15 -1.46 -12.21 19.22
CA TYR A 15 -2.21 -11.17 18.50
C TYR A 15 -2.06 -9.80 19.18
N GLU A 16 -2.13 -9.78 20.51
CA GLU A 16 -1.92 -8.57 21.31
C GLU A 16 -0.49 -8.07 21.18
N GLU A 17 0.50 -8.96 21.32
CA GLU A 17 1.92 -8.63 21.16
C GLU A 17 2.21 -8.08 19.76
N MET A 18 1.63 -8.65 18.71
CA MET A 18 1.71 -8.11 17.35
C MET A 18 1.13 -6.70 17.27
N PHE A 19 -0.06 -6.49 17.84
CA PHE A 19 -0.73 -5.19 17.81
C PHE A 19 0.09 -4.13 18.57
N PHE A 20 0.51 -4.43 19.80
CA PHE A 20 1.28 -3.52 20.65
C PHE A 20 2.68 -3.25 20.10
N SER A 21 3.40 -4.28 19.62
CA SER A 21 4.71 -4.07 18.99
C SER A 21 4.61 -3.18 17.75
N GLY A 22 3.54 -3.31 16.95
CA GLY A 22 3.26 -2.41 15.82
C GLY A 22 3.08 -0.94 16.26
N ALA A 23 2.34 -0.71 17.35
CA ALA A 23 2.19 0.63 17.93
C ALA A 23 3.52 1.17 18.48
N LYS A 24 4.27 0.36 19.24
CA LYS A 24 5.59 0.71 19.78
C LYS A 24 6.59 1.08 18.67
N VAL A 25 6.62 0.33 17.57
CA VAL A 25 7.42 0.65 16.38
C VAL A 25 7.11 2.04 15.83
N ASN A 26 5.82 2.42 15.78
CA ASN A 26 5.41 3.75 15.31
C ASN A 26 5.83 4.86 16.27
N ILE A 27 5.67 4.68 17.58
CA ILE A 27 6.10 5.64 18.61
C ILE A 27 7.62 5.84 18.54
N LEU A 28 8.40 4.76 18.51
CA LEU A 28 9.86 4.82 18.39
C LEU A 28 10.28 5.51 17.10
N ARG A 29 9.63 5.19 15.97
CA ARG A 29 9.90 5.86 14.69
C ARG A 29 9.63 7.37 14.80
N GLN A 30 8.59 7.79 15.49
CA GLN A 30 8.27 9.20 15.70
C GLN A 30 9.37 9.88 16.53
N LEU A 31 9.74 9.34 17.69
CA LEU A 31 10.79 9.92 18.55
C LEU A 31 12.15 10.01 17.83
N ILE A 32 12.53 8.97 17.09
CA ILE A 32 13.76 8.97 16.28
C ILE A 32 13.68 10.02 15.17
N SER A 33 12.49 10.21 14.56
CA SER A 33 12.29 11.25 13.54
C SER A 33 12.38 12.66 14.12
N GLU A 34 11.84 12.89 15.33
CA GLU A 34 11.92 14.16 16.05
C GLU A 34 13.38 14.49 16.39
N TYR A 35 14.14 13.48 16.86
CA TYR A 35 15.59 13.61 17.07
C TYR A 35 16.33 14.00 15.78
N GLN A 36 16.13 13.26 14.68
CA GLN A 36 16.81 13.57 13.42
C GLN A 36 16.40 14.95 12.86
N ALA A 37 15.12 15.32 13.00
CA ALA A 37 14.62 16.63 12.59
C ALA A 37 15.27 17.77 13.40
N SER A 38 15.50 17.57 14.70
CA SER A 38 16.20 18.54 15.55
C SER A 38 17.65 18.80 15.11
N LEU A 39 18.26 17.83 14.41
CA LEU A 39 19.59 17.97 13.81
C LEU A 39 19.55 18.60 12.40
N GLY A 40 18.37 18.82 11.82
CA GLY A 40 18.20 19.35 10.46
C GLY A 40 18.66 18.41 9.35
N LEU A 41 18.80 17.11 9.63
CA LEU A 41 19.37 16.14 8.69
C LEU A 41 18.29 15.44 7.86
N GLN A 42 18.39 15.52 6.54
CA GLN A 42 17.46 14.82 5.63
C GLN A 42 17.65 13.28 5.69
N ARG A 43 18.90 12.82 5.82
CA ARG A 43 19.27 11.41 6.00
C ARG A 43 20.26 11.33 7.15
N LEU A 44 20.05 10.38 8.05
CA LEU A 44 20.98 10.07 9.13
C LEU A 44 21.18 8.56 9.20
N GLU A 45 22.44 8.16 9.23
CA GLU A 45 22.87 6.78 9.32
C GLU A 45 23.48 6.51 10.69
N TRP A 46 22.96 5.50 11.37
CA TRP A 46 23.51 4.96 12.61
C TRP A 46 24.18 3.63 12.31
N ALA A 47 25.42 3.71 11.81
CA ALA A 47 26.19 2.57 11.31
C ALA A 47 26.31 1.44 12.35
N GLU A 48 26.62 1.78 13.61
CA GLU A 48 26.75 0.80 14.72
C GLU A 48 25.45 0.02 14.98
N ARG A 49 24.30 0.63 14.71
CA ARG A 49 22.99 -0.01 14.85
C ARG A 49 22.50 -0.64 13.56
N ASN A 50 23.19 -0.45 12.44
CA ASN A 50 22.76 -0.85 11.10
C ASN A 50 21.35 -0.29 10.77
N VAL A 51 21.14 1.00 11.06
CA VAL A 51 19.85 1.70 10.85
C VAL A 51 20.06 3.00 10.10
N VAL A 52 19.11 3.36 9.25
CA VAL A 52 19.06 4.62 8.53
C VAL A 52 17.67 5.24 8.61
N GLY A 53 17.65 6.53 8.95
CA GLY A 53 16.48 7.39 8.94
C GLY A 53 16.54 8.33 7.74
N LYS A 54 15.42 8.49 7.02
CA LYS A 54 15.33 9.41 5.88
C LYS A 54 13.99 10.10 5.76
N PHE A 55 14.03 11.39 5.46
CA PHE A 55 12.88 12.17 5.05
C PHE A 55 12.77 12.15 3.52
N ILE A 56 11.67 11.60 3.02
CA ILE A 56 11.37 11.55 1.59
C ILE A 56 10.22 12.50 1.29
N ALA A 57 10.47 13.49 0.46
CA ALA A 57 9.43 14.33 -0.12
C ALA A 57 8.67 13.52 -1.19
N THR A 58 7.38 13.33 -0.98
CA THR A 58 6.47 12.67 -1.92
C THR A 58 5.56 13.73 -2.53
N LYS A 59 5.69 13.94 -3.84
CA LYS A 59 4.79 14.83 -4.58
C LYS A 59 3.47 14.11 -4.83
N HIS A 60 2.37 14.77 -4.48
CA HIS A 60 1.03 14.37 -4.86
C HIS A 60 0.59 15.22 -6.04
N TYR A 61 0.18 14.55 -7.11
CA TYR A 61 -0.24 15.18 -8.34
C TYR A 61 -1.75 15.23 -8.44
N ASP A 62 -2.25 16.23 -9.16
CA ASP A 62 -3.62 16.26 -9.63
C ASP A 62 -3.78 15.23 -10.74
N LEU A 63 -4.48 14.13 -10.45
CA LEU A 63 -4.74 13.06 -11.40
C LEU A 63 -6.09 13.22 -12.10
N ASN A 64 -6.86 14.27 -11.78
CA ASN A 64 -8.10 14.65 -12.45
C ASN A 64 -7.86 15.80 -13.44
N ASN A 65 -6.72 15.78 -14.13
CA ASN A 65 -6.37 16.81 -15.10
C ASN A 65 -6.85 16.41 -16.51
N ASP A 66 -7.81 17.15 -17.06
CA ASP A 66 -8.38 16.93 -18.39
C ASP A 66 -7.32 16.81 -19.48
N GLN A 67 -6.26 17.62 -19.43
CA GLN A 67 -5.17 17.57 -20.42
C GLN A 67 -4.38 16.26 -20.36
N LEU A 68 -4.27 15.65 -19.18
CA LEU A 68 -3.63 14.36 -19.03
C LEU A 68 -4.52 13.24 -19.58
N TYR A 69 -5.84 13.35 -19.41
CA TYR A 69 -6.79 12.43 -20.07
C TYR A 69 -6.72 12.56 -21.58
N GLU A 70 -6.72 13.78 -22.10
CA GLU A 70 -6.62 14.08 -23.54
C GLU A 70 -5.33 13.50 -24.14
N LEU A 71 -4.19 13.69 -23.49
CA LEU A 71 -2.92 13.09 -23.90
C LEU A 71 -3.02 11.56 -23.96
N LEU A 72 -3.54 10.92 -22.91
CA LEU A 72 -3.63 9.45 -22.87
C LEU A 72 -4.61 8.92 -23.93
N ASP A 73 -5.66 9.67 -24.24
CA ASP A 73 -6.64 9.33 -25.26
C ASP A 73 -6.08 9.50 -26.67
N SER A 74 -5.34 10.59 -26.93
CA SER A 74 -4.70 10.84 -28.24
C SER A 74 -3.66 9.76 -28.60
N HIS A 75 -3.06 9.14 -27.59
CA HIS A 75 -2.17 7.97 -27.75
C HIS A 75 -2.91 6.62 -27.76
N GLY A 76 -4.25 6.61 -27.65
CA GLY A 76 -5.08 5.41 -27.67
C GLY A 76 -4.87 4.48 -26.48
N VAL A 77 -4.36 5.01 -25.35
CA VAL A 77 -4.02 4.22 -24.17
C VAL A 77 -4.93 4.48 -22.97
N LEU A 78 -5.81 5.47 -23.05
CA LEU A 78 -6.64 5.89 -21.92
C LEU A 78 -7.33 4.73 -21.18
N PRO A 79 -7.97 3.77 -21.87
CA PRO A 79 -8.60 2.63 -21.19
C PRO A 79 -7.62 1.75 -20.40
N LYS A 80 -6.35 1.70 -20.79
CA LYS A 80 -5.31 0.89 -20.12
C LYS A 80 -4.68 1.61 -18.93
N THR A 81 -4.86 2.92 -18.83
CA THR A 81 -4.24 3.77 -17.81
C THR A 81 -5.20 4.24 -16.74
N VAL A 82 -6.47 3.90 -16.83
CA VAL A 82 -7.51 4.33 -15.90
C VAL A 82 -8.02 3.13 -15.12
N ARG A 83 -8.44 3.35 -13.86
CA ARG A 83 -9.20 2.39 -13.07
C ARG A 83 -10.54 2.99 -12.69
N ILE A 84 -11.61 2.24 -12.90
CA ILE A 84 -12.97 2.63 -12.53
C ILE A 84 -13.43 1.74 -11.36
N LYS A 85 -13.87 2.39 -10.28
CA LYS A 85 -14.51 1.68 -9.16
C LYS A 85 -16.00 1.55 -9.43
N TRP A 86 -16.58 0.41 -9.10
CA TRP A 86 -18.03 0.20 -9.26
C TRP A 86 -18.87 1.33 -8.66
N ASN A 87 -18.55 1.76 -7.44
CA ASN A 87 -19.27 2.81 -6.71
C ASN A 87 -19.11 4.23 -7.28
N SER A 88 -18.30 4.43 -8.31
CA SER A 88 -18.19 5.72 -9.02
C SER A 88 -19.17 5.85 -10.18
N LEU A 89 -19.82 4.75 -10.58
CA LEU A 89 -20.80 4.69 -11.65
C LEU A 89 -22.20 5.01 -11.11
N ASN A 90 -23.04 5.64 -11.94
CA ASN A 90 -24.47 5.80 -11.65
C ASN A 90 -25.25 4.49 -11.89
N GLU A 91 -26.54 4.45 -11.56
CA GLU A 91 -27.35 3.23 -11.66
C GLU A 91 -27.46 2.68 -13.09
N LEU A 92 -27.56 3.56 -14.09
CA LEU A 92 -27.64 3.16 -15.51
C LEU A 92 -26.33 2.55 -16.00
N GLU A 93 -25.20 3.15 -15.64
CA GLU A 93 -23.86 2.65 -15.95
C GLU A 93 -23.58 1.33 -15.26
N GLN A 94 -23.97 1.20 -13.99
CA GLN A 94 -23.87 -0.06 -13.26
C GLN A 94 -24.67 -1.14 -13.97
N HIS A 95 -25.91 -0.87 -14.36
CA HIS A 95 -26.70 -1.89 -15.06
C HIS A 95 -26.06 -2.33 -16.38
N SER A 96 -25.49 -1.38 -17.13
CA SER A 96 -24.88 -1.64 -18.45
C SER A 96 -23.51 -2.34 -18.36
N LEU A 97 -22.75 -2.13 -17.27
CA LEU A 97 -21.38 -2.61 -17.12
C LEU A 97 -21.26 -3.77 -16.12
N GLN A 98 -22.37 -4.31 -15.63
CA GLN A 98 -22.41 -5.39 -14.63
C GLN A 98 -21.68 -6.65 -15.09
N GLU A 99 -21.84 -7.04 -16.34
CA GLU A 99 -21.17 -8.22 -16.91
C GLU A 99 -19.67 -7.97 -17.16
N ASN A 100 -19.26 -6.70 -17.23
CA ASN A 100 -17.90 -6.27 -17.49
C ASN A 100 -17.10 -5.98 -16.21
N CYS A 101 -17.49 -6.60 -15.09
CA CYS A 101 -16.78 -6.45 -13.83
C CYS A 101 -15.61 -7.42 -13.70
N LEU A 102 -14.45 -6.90 -13.31
CA LEU A 102 -13.29 -7.71 -12.94
C LEU A 102 -13.50 -8.34 -11.57
N ALA A 103 -13.12 -9.60 -11.44
CA ALA A 103 -13.24 -10.34 -10.19
C ALA A 103 -12.47 -9.67 -9.04
N SER A 104 -13.21 -9.28 -8.00
CA SER A 104 -12.62 -8.81 -6.75
C SER A 104 -11.87 -9.92 -6.03
N LYS A 105 -10.72 -9.59 -5.46
CA LYS A 105 -9.98 -10.50 -4.58
C LYS A 105 -10.54 -10.40 -3.16
N PRO A 106 -11.26 -11.42 -2.66
CA PRO A 106 -11.74 -11.40 -1.29
C PRO A 106 -10.57 -11.39 -0.31
N TYR A 107 -10.78 -10.83 0.87
CA TYR A 107 -9.79 -10.86 1.94
C TYR A 107 -10.45 -11.11 3.30
N LEU A 108 -9.69 -11.68 4.23
CA LEU A 108 -10.20 -11.98 5.56
C LEU A 108 -10.02 -10.79 6.50
N LYS A 109 -11.09 -10.26 7.07
CA LYS A 109 -11.06 -9.21 8.10
C LYS A 109 -11.30 -9.83 9.47
N PHE A 110 -10.43 -9.52 10.43
CA PHE A 110 -10.68 -9.78 11.85
C PHE A 110 -11.16 -8.50 12.53
N THR A 111 -12.23 -8.60 13.30
CA THR A 111 -12.80 -7.52 14.11
C THR A 111 -12.74 -7.98 15.57
N PRO A 112 -11.80 -7.47 16.38
CA PRO A 112 -11.70 -7.88 17.77
C PRO A 112 -12.95 -7.45 18.55
N LYS A 113 -13.36 -8.25 19.54
CA LYS A 113 -14.32 -7.84 20.56
C LYS A 113 -13.68 -6.66 21.30
N ARG A 114 -14.43 -5.60 21.60
CA ARG A 114 -13.89 -4.35 22.18
C ARG A 114 -13.00 -4.68 23.39
N ILE A 115 -11.69 -4.56 23.21
CA ILE A 115 -10.73 -4.40 24.31
C ILE A 115 -10.83 -2.94 24.70
N ASN A 116 -10.92 -2.65 26.01
CA ASN A 116 -11.11 -1.30 26.54
C ASN A 116 -10.15 -0.31 25.87
N GLN A 117 -10.69 0.67 25.16
CA GLN A 117 -9.91 1.69 24.44
C GLN A 117 -8.98 2.45 25.40
N GLU A 118 -9.44 2.65 26.64
CA GLU A 118 -8.71 3.35 27.70
C GLU A 118 -7.44 2.60 28.13
N GLU A 119 -7.45 1.27 28.19
CA GLU A 119 -6.26 0.46 28.50
C GLU A 119 -5.22 0.52 27.37
N ARG A 120 -5.68 0.59 26.11
CA ARG A 120 -4.79 0.69 24.95
C ARG A 120 -4.11 2.06 24.85
N ASP A 121 -4.89 3.12 25.01
CA ASP A 121 -4.38 4.49 24.90
C ASP A 121 -3.51 4.86 26.12
N GLY A 122 -3.90 4.43 27.32
CA GLY A 122 -3.08 4.58 28.53
C GLY A 122 -1.73 3.86 28.44
N GLY A 123 -1.71 2.65 27.88
CA GLY A 123 -0.47 1.89 27.66
C GLY A 123 0.50 2.56 26.69
N HIS A 124 0.01 3.25 25.67
CA HIS A 124 0.84 3.99 24.72
C HIS A 124 1.47 5.24 25.35
N ILE A 125 0.71 5.97 26.17
CA ILE A 125 1.20 7.15 26.89
C ILE A 125 2.29 6.74 27.89
N SER A 126 2.04 5.69 28.69
CA SER A 126 3.04 5.15 29.62
C SER A 126 4.31 4.74 28.89
N TYR A 127 4.19 3.98 27.79
CA TYR A 127 5.34 3.54 27.01
C TYR A 127 6.15 4.70 26.43
N ARG A 128 5.47 5.76 25.95
CA ARG A 128 6.15 6.96 25.47
C ARG A 128 6.91 7.65 26.60
N ASN A 129 6.30 7.76 27.78
CA ASN A 129 6.92 8.38 28.96
C ASN A 129 8.15 7.60 29.43
N ASP A 130 8.11 6.27 29.40
CA ASP A 130 9.25 5.41 29.74
C ASP A 130 10.45 5.64 28.81
N LEU A 131 10.20 6.07 27.57
CA LEU A 131 11.22 6.34 26.56
C LEU A 131 11.82 7.76 26.63
N VAL A 132 11.27 8.67 27.44
CA VAL A 132 11.74 10.08 27.49
C VAL A 132 13.22 10.20 27.88
N ASN A 133 13.70 9.28 28.71
CA ASN A 133 15.09 9.26 29.18
C ASN A 133 16.03 8.41 28.31
N TYR A 134 15.52 7.80 27.24
CA TYR A 134 16.35 6.98 26.36
C TYR A 134 17.18 7.87 25.43
N GLY A 135 18.50 7.67 25.43
CA GLY A 135 19.36 8.18 24.36
C GLY A 135 18.99 7.56 23.00
N ILE A 136 19.43 8.20 21.91
CA ILE A 136 19.13 7.76 20.54
C ILE A 136 19.49 6.28 20.30
N ASP A 137 20.61 5.81 20.87
CA ASP A 137 21.02 4.41 20.79
C ASP A 137 20.01 3.43 21.41
N GLY A 138 19.45 3.80 22.57
CA GLY A 138 18.42 3.01 23.22
C GLY A 138 17.13 2.96 22.40
N LEU A 139 16.74 4.09 21.81
CA LEU A 139 15.57 4.16 20.91
C LEU A 139 15.75 3.25 19.69
N LEU A 140 16.93 3.28 19.06
CA LEU A 140 17.24 2.45 17.89
C LEU A 140 17.27 0.96 18.23
N ALA A 141 17.86 0.58 19.38
CA ALA A 141 17.88 -0.80 19.85
C ALA A 141 16.45 -1.32 20.10
N ASN A 142 15.64 -0.55 20.82
CA ASN A 142 14.23 -0.87 21.06
C ASN A 142 13.45 -0.97 19.75
N TRP A 143 13.68 -0.06 18.81
CA TRP A 143 12.99 -0.09 17.52
C TRP A 143 13.28 -1.36 16.75
N LYS A 144 14.55 -1.80 16.70
CA LYS A 144 14.91 -3.07 16.04
C LYS A 144 14.24 -4.27 16.69
N GLN A 145 14.23 -4.33 18.02
CA GLN A 145 13.61 -5.42 18.77
C GLN A 145 12.10 -5.47 18.50
N GLN A 146 11.40 -4.34 18.68
CA GLN A 146 9.94 -4.28 18.48
C GLN A 146 9.57 -4.54 17.01
N LYS A 147 10.37 -4.07 16.05
CA LYS A 147 10.17 -4.34 14.62
C LYS A 147 10.32 -5.83 14.30
N TRP A 148 11.31 -6.51 14.88
CA TRP A 148 11.50 -7.94 14.68
C TRP A 148 10.32 -8.75 15.24
N ILE A 149 9.87 -8.45 16.47
CA ILE A 149 8.69 -9.07 17.08
C ILE A 149 7.46 -8.88 16.19
N TYR A 150 7.19 -7.62 15.81
CA TYR A 150 6.07 -7.26 14.96
C TYR A 150 6.10 -8.01 13.62
N SER A 151 7.22 -7.94 12.89
CA SER A 151 7.34 -8.57 11.57
C SER A 151 7.11 -10.08 11.64
N ARG A 152 7.74 -10.77 12.61
CA ARG A 152 7.56 -12.21 12.80
C ARG A 152 6.10 -12.60 13.02
N LEU A 153 5.42 -11.91 13.94
CA LEU A 153 4.02 -12.20 14.27
C LEU A 153 3.06 -11.79 13.14
N PHE A 154 3.35 -10.70 12.45
CA PHE A 154 2.57 -10.23 11.31
C PHE A 154 2.65 -11.19 10.12
N ASP A 155 3.82 -11.76 9.85
CA ASP A 155 3.99 -12.76 8.79
C ASP A 155 3.22 -14.04 9.12
N GLN A 156 3.30 -14.51 10.37
CA GLN A 156 2.49 -15.64 10.86
C GLN A 156 0.99 -15.35 10.72
N TRP A 157 0.55 -14.18 11.16
CA TRP A 157 -0.84 -13.74 11.07
C TRP A 157 -1.34 -13.71 9.61
N ASN A 158 -0.55 -13.18 8.68
CA ASN A 158 -0.92 -13.15 7.26
C ASN A 158 -1.00 -14.55 6.64
N ALA A 159 -0.06 -15.44 6.96
CA ALA A 159 -0.11 -16.83 6.49
C ALA A 159 -1.37 -17.56 6.98
N LEU A 160 -1.74 -17.33 8.25
CA LEU A 160 -2.97 -17.86 8.83
C LEU A 160 -4.21 -17.29 8.14
N ARG A 161 -4.25 -15.98 7.89
CA ARG A 161 -5.38 -15.32 7.19
C ARG A 161 -5.59 -15.86 5.78
N VAL A 162 -4.53 -16.09 5.01
CA VAL A 162 -4.62 -16.65 3.65
C VAL A 162 -5.19 -18.08 3.69
N SER A 163 -4.71 -18.88 4.64
CA SER A 163 -5.17 -20.26 4.82
C SER A 163 -6.66 -20.30 5.23
N ALA A 164 -7.05 -19.50 6.22
CA ALA A 164 -8.42 -19.42 6.70
C ALA A 164 -9.39 -18.83 5.68
N LEU A 165 -8.96 -17.84 4.89
CA LEU A 165 -9.74 -17.33 3.76
C LEU A 165 -10.08 -18.46 2.78
N THR A 166 -9.08 -19.27 2.43
CA THR A 166 -9.26 -20.40 1.51
C THR A 166 -10.25 -21.42 2.06
N GLU A 167 -10.17 -21.74 3.35
CA GLU A 167 -11.09 -22.67 4.02
C GLU A 167 -12.52 -22.12 4.13
N MET A 168 -12.67 -20.85 4.53
CA MET A 168 -13.96 -20.17 4.62
C MET A 168 -14.67 -20.08 3.26
N LEU A 169 -13.94 -19.79 2.19
CA LEU A 169 -14.50 -19.79 0.83
C LEU A 169 -14.95 -21.19 0.40
N LYS A 170 -14.17 -22.24 0.69
CA LYS A 170 -14.53 -23.64 0.37
C LYS A 170 -15.77 -24.11 1.13
N THR A 171 -15.92 -23.70 2.38
CA THR A 171 -17.04 -24.07 3.25
C THR A 171 -18.23 -23.12 3.13
N LYS A 172 -18.15 -22.10 2.26
CA LYS A 172 -19.15 -21.03 2.09
C LYS A 172 -19.48 -20.29 3.39
N GLN A 173 -18.55 -20.24 4.34
CA GLN A 173 -18.69 -19.48 5.58
C GLN A 173 -18.23 -18.04 5.36
N ILE A 174 -19.16 -17.09 5.34
CA ILE A 174 -18.84 -15.67 5.15
C ILE A 174 -18.37 -15.02 6.46
N THR A 175 -18.80 -15.55 7.60
CA THR A 175 -18.56 -14.97 8.92
C THR A 175 -18.45 -16.07 9.96
N ILE A 176 -17.50 -15.91 10.88
CA ILE A 176 -17.30 -16.80 12.04
C ILE A 176 -17.12 -15.95 13.29
N SER A 177 -17.84 -16.29 14.35
CA SER A 177 -17.63 -15.71 15.67
C SER A 177 -16.56 -16.49 16.43
N LEU A 178 -15.60 -15.78 17.00
CA LEU A 178 -14.55 -16.30 17.89
C LEU A 178 -14.77 -15.75 19.30
N SER A 179 -14.09 -16.30 20.31
CA SER A 179 -14.15 -15.75 21.67
C SER A 179 -13.67 -14.29 21.73
N GLU A 180 -12.58 -14.00 21.00
CA GLU A 180 -11.91 -12.69 20.99
C GLU A 180 -12.41 -11.74 19.91
N GLY A 181 -13.42 -12.12 19.12
CA GLY A 181 -13.93 -11.27 18.05
C GLY A 181 -14.63 -12.00 16.92
N LYS A 182 -14.56 -11.44 15.71
CA LYS A 182 -15.27 -11.93 14.53
C LYS A 182 -14.33 -11.98 13.33
N LEU A 183 -14.32 -13.09 12.60
CA LEU A 183 -13.75 -13.19 11.27
C LEU A 183 -14.84 -12.98 10.21
N SER A 184 -14.51 -12.22 9.17
CA SER A 184 -15.42 -11.98 8.06
C SER A 184 -14.66 -12.00 6.74
N VAL A 185 -15.16 -12.75 5.78
CA VAL A 185 -14.72 -12.63 4.39
C VAL A 185 -15.30 -11.33 3.83
N VAL A 186 -14.43 -10.41 3.44
CA VAL A 186 -14.82 -9.17 2.79
C VAL A 186 -14.56 -9.32 1.30
N ILE A 187 -15.60 -9.10 0.51
CA ILE A 187 -15.53 -9.03 -0.95
C ILE A 187 -15.54 -7.55 -1.30
N PRO A 188 -14.41 -6.98 -1.76
CA PRO A 188 -14.38 -5.60 -2.22
C PRO A 188 -15.35 -5.37 -3.37
N ASP A 189 -15.82 -4.13 -3.53
CA ASP A 189 -16.51 -3.70 -4.74
C ASP A 189 -15.66 -4.03 -5.99
N PRO A 190 -16.27 -4.57 -7.05
CA PRO A 190 -15.54 -4.88 -8.27
C PRO A 190 -14.96 -3.63 -8.92
N CYS A 191 -13.88 -3.85 -9.66
CA CYS A 191 -13.39 -2.85 -10.62
C CYS A 191 -14.03 -3.15 -11.97
N VAL A 192 -14.35 -2.12 -12.73
CA VAL A 192 -14.95 -2.29 -14.06
C VAL A 192 -13.85 -2.48 -15.09
N ASP A 193 -14.10 -3.34 -16.09
CA ASP A 193 -13.28 -3.42 -17.29
C ASP A 193 -13.36 -2.08 -18.02
N THR A 194 -12.25 -1.37 -17.99
CA THR A 194 -12.13 -0.03 -18.53
C THR A 194 -12.21 0.01 -20.05
N ASN A 195 -11.95 -1.10 -20.77
CA ASN A 195 -12.17 -1.16 -22.20
C ASN A 195 -13.66 -1.19 -22.53
N ALA A 196 -14.43 -2.02 -21.81
CA ALA A 196 -15.88 -2.07 -21.97
C ALA A 196 -16.54 -0.74 -21.58
N ALA A 197 -16.07 -0.13 -20.48
CA ALA A 197 -16.54 1.19 -20.06
C ALA A 197 -16.26 2.28 -21.12
N PHE A 198 -15.08 2.23 -21.76
CA PHE A 198 -14.73 3.15 -22.85
C PHE A 198 -15.56 2.92 -24.11
N GLN A 199 -15.85 1.67 -24.46
CA GLN A 199 -16.74 1.36 -25.59
C GLN A 199 -18.17 1.85 -25.37
N TRP A 200 -18.64 1.85 -24.12
CA TRP A 200 -19.99 2.28 -23.79
C TRP A 200 -20.13 3.81 -23.68
N GLY A 201 -19.23 4.47 -22.94
CA GLY A 201 -19.38 5.89 -22.57
C GLY A 201 -18.22 6.78 -23.02
N GLY A 202 -17.28 6.25 -23.80
CA GLY A 202 -16.15 6.98 -24.34
C GLY A 202 -15.25 7.62 -23.28
N THR A 203 -14.49 8.62 -23.72
CA THR A 203 -13.55 9.40 -22.89
C THR A 203 -14.27 10.11 -21.74
N GLU A 204 -15.48 10.61 -21.97
CA GLU A 204 -16.27 11.34 -20.97
C GLU A 204 -16.57 10.50 -19.72
N LEU A 205 -16.94 9.22 -19.92
CA LEU A 205 -17.16 8.31 -18.80
C LEU A 205 -15.86 8.07 -18.01
N LEU A 206 -14.75 7.85 -18.71
CA LEU A 206 -13.46 7.59 -18.06
C LEU A 206 -12.95 8.82 -17.32
N GLN A 207 -13.17 10.03 -17.83
CA GLN A 207 -12.84 11.28 -17.16
C GLN A 207 -13.66 11.46 -15.88
N ARG A 208 -14.97 11.19 -15.92
CA ARG A 208 -15.86 11.40 -14.78
C ARG A 208 -15.69 10.35 -13.67
N CYS A 209 -15.55 9.07 -14.03
CA CYS A 209 -15.58 7.95 -13.08
C CYS A 209 -14.21 7.31 -12.84
N GLY A 210 -13.29 7.52 -13.77
CA GLY A 210 -11.98 6.89 -13.75
C GLY A 210 -10.99 7.63 -12.86
N LYS A 211 -9.97 6.90 -12.40
CA LYS A 211 -8.75 7.47 -11.82
C LYS A 211 -7.54 6.96 -12.57
N ILE A 212 -6.66 7.89 -12.96
CA ILE A 212 -5.41 7.54 -13.63
C ILE A 212 -4.52 6.70 -12.70
N ASP A 213 -4.08 5.56 -13.21
CA ASP A 213 -3.09 4.70 -12.61
C ASP A 213 -1.69 5.05 -13.14
N MET A 214 -0.97 5.87 -12.38
CA MET A 214 0.36 6.33 -12.75
C MET A 214 1.38 5.18 -12.94
N GLU A 215 1.16 4.01 -12.35
CA GLU A 215 2.04 2.86 -12.58
C GLU A 215 1.82 2.27 -13.99
N GLN A 216 0.57 2.23 -14.46
CA GLN A 216 0.29 1.88 -15.86
C GLN A 216 0.79 2.95 -16.82
N VAL A 217 0.65 4.23 -16.46
CA VAL A 217 1.17 5.34 -17.28
C VAL A 217 2.68 5.20 -17.47
N LYS A 218 3.44 4.95 -16.40
CA LYS A 218 4.89 4.72 -16.47
C LYS A 218 5.24 3.48 -17.29
N LEU A 219 4.48 2.40 -17.14
CA LEU A 219 4.71 1.16 -17.87
C LEU A 219 4.52 1.33 -19.38
N LEU A 220 3.48 2.06 -19.81
CA LEU A 220 3.23 2.33 -21.22
C LEU A 220 4.23 3.34 -21.80
N ALA A 221 4.64 4.36 -21.02
CA ALA A 221 5.74 5.23 -21.40
C ALA A 221 7.03 4.43 -21.63
N ALA A 222 7.35 3.49 -20.73
CA ALA A 222 8.49 2.60 -20.89
C ALA A 222 8.38 1.66 -22.09
N LYS A 223 7.16 1.38 -22.58
CA LYS A 223 6.91 0.64 -23.82
C LYS A 223 7.01 1.49 -25.08
N GLY A 224 7.21 2.81 -24.96
CA GLY A 224 7.38 3.73 -26.08
C GLY A 224 6.08 4.34 -26.63
N TYR A 225 4.94 4.21 -25.92
CA TYR A 225 3.68 4.81 -26.38
C TYR A 225 3.72 6.35 -26.35
N TYR A 226 4.46 6.91 -25.40
CA TYR A 226 4.70 8.36 -25.20
C TYR A 226 5.90 8.53 -24.25
N SER A 227 6.44 9.73 -24.15
CA SER A 227 7.51 10.04 -23.21
C SER A 227 6.98 10.41 -21.83
N MET A 228 7.72 10.07 -20.77
CA MET A 228 7.38 10.55 -19.42
C MET A 228 7.51 12.08 -19.30
N THR A 229 8.31 12.71 -20.15
CA THR A 229 8.45 14.17 -20.20
C THR A 229 7.15 14.84 -20.66
N GLU A 230 6.44 14.25 -21.63
CA GLU A 230 5.13 14.75 -22.06
C GLU A 230 4.10 14.66 -20.93
N VAL A 231 4.02 13.50 -20.26
CA VAL A 231 3.15 13.31 -19.10
C VAL A 231 3.44 14.35 -18.00
N GLN A 232 4.73 14.60 -17.72
CA GLN A 232 5.14 15.55 -16.68
C GLN A 232 4.71 16.99 -16.94
N LYS A 233 4.54 17.41 -18.21
CA LYS A 233 4.03 18.76 -18.54
C LYS A 233 2.61 18.99 -18.04
N HIS A 234 1.82 17.92 -17.93
CA HIS A 234 0.43 17.97 -17.47
C HIS A 234 0.28 17.57 -15.99
N LEU A 235 1.35 17.13 -15.31
CA LEU A 235 1.29 16.80 -13.90
C LEU A 235 1.42 18.04 -13.03
N LYS A 236 0.28 18.54 -12.52
CA LYS A 236 0.26 19.61 -11.54
C LYS A 236 0.50 19.06 -10.14
N VAL A 237 1.51 19.58 -9.43
CA VAL A 237 1.74 19.23 -8.03
C VAL A 237 0.68 19.93 -7.17
N VAL A 238 -0.11 19.17 -6.44
CA VAL A 238 -1.13 19.68 -5.50
C VAL A 238 -0.55 19.82 -4.10
N ASP A 239 0.29 18.87 -3.70
CA ASP A 239 0.82 18.79 -2.35
C ASP A 239 2.19 18.10 -2.36
N VAL A 240 3.05 18.48 -1.41
CA VAL A 240 4.34 17.82 -1.17
C VAL A 240 4.36 17.37 0.28
N ARG A 241 4.23 16.06 0.48
CA ARG A 241 4.25 15.46 1.82
C ARG A 241 5.61 14.89 2.11
N THR A 242 6.17 15.28 3.24
CA THR A 242 7.39 14.65 3.75
C THR A 242 7.02 13.42 4.57
N LYS A 243 7.54 12.27 4.17
CA LYS A 243 7.40 11.01 4.91
C LYS A 243 8.73 10.62 5.52
N TYR A 244 8.74 10.37 6.82
CA TYR A 244 9.88 9.75 7.48
C TYR A 244 9.87 8.23 7.31
N ILE A 245 11.02 7.68 6.95
CA ILE A 245 11.23 6.25 6.78
C ILE A 245 12.43 5.83 7.62
N LEU A 246 12.25 4.75 8.39
CA LEU A 246 13.29 4.15 9.22
C LEU A 246 13.50 2.69 8.78
N LEU A 247 14.71 2.36 8.36
CA LEU A 247 15.06 1.08 7.74
C LEU A 247 16.37 0.55 8.31
N THR A 248 16.65 -0.73 8.12
CA THR A 248 18.02 -1.23 8.25
C THR A 248 18.81 -0.83 7.00
N LEU A 249 20.14 -0.73 7.09
CA LEU A 249 20.95 -0.42 5.89
C LEU A 249 20.81 -1.50 4.82
N THR A 250 20.67 -2.77 5.24
CA THR A 250 20.37 -3.88 4.33
C THR A 250 19.06 -3.66 3.58
N SER A 251 17.98 -3.26 4.27
CA SER A 251 16.71 -2.98 3.61
C SER A 251 16.79 -1.76 2.67
N GLU A 252 17.59 -0.75 3.01
CA GLU A 252 17.83 0.39 2.12
C GLU A 252 18.55 -0.03 0.84
N ARG A 253 19.61 -0.84 0.95
CA ARG A 253 20.33 -1.40 -0.21
C ARG A 253 19.42 -2.23 -1.09
N ASN A 254 18.66 -3.16 -0.51
CA ASN A 254 17.71 -3.99 -1.25
C ASN A 254 16.63 -3.13 -1.96
N MET A 255 16.18 -2.04 -1.33
CA MET A 255 15.23 -1.11 -1.95
C MET A 255 15.86 -0.42 -3.17
N MET A 256 17.10 0.04 -3.04
CA MET A 256 17.84 0.70 -4.12
C MET A 256 18.10 -0.27 -5.29
N GLU A 257 18.53 -1.49 -4.99
CA GLU A 257 18.70 -2.56 -5.98
C GLU A 257 17.38 -2.89 -6.70
N GLY A 258 16.27 -3.00 -5.96
CA GLY A 258 14.94 -3.21 -6.53
C GLY A 258 14.52 -2.08 -7.48
N MET A 259 14.81 -0.82 -7.13
CA MET A 259 14.55 0.33 -8.01
C MET A 259 15.42 0.29 -9.27
N ILE A 260 16.69 -0.09 -9.16
CA ILE A 260 17.59 -0.28 -10.31
C ILE A 260 17.06 -1.40 -11.22
N GLN A 261 16.65 -2.54 -10.65
CA GLN A 261 16.08 -3.65 -11.42
C GLN A 261 14.79 -3.25 -12.14
N GLN A 262 13.92 -2.48 -11.47
CA GLN A 262 12.69 -1.97 -12.08
C GLN A 262 12.99 -0.98 -13.21
N SER A 263 13.95 -0.07 -13.01
CA SER A 263 14.42 0.85 -14.05
C SER A 263 15.00 0.09 -15.24
N ASN A 264 15.85 -0.92 -15.00
CA ASN A 264 16.38 -1.79 -16.04
C ASN A 264 15.28 -2.52 -16.78
N ARG A 265 14.26 -3.05 -16.10
CA ARG A 265 13.11 -3.69 -16.74
C ARG A 265 12.39 -2.72 -17.68
N TYR A 266 12.20 -1.47 -17.28
CA TYR A 266 11.63 -0.45 -18.15
C TYR A 266 12.53 -0.15 -19.37
N SER A 267 13.85 -0.07 -19.17
CA SER A 267 14.81 0.10 -20.27
C SER A 267 14.81 -1.08 -21.25
N TRP A 268 14.76 -2.32 -20.75
CA TRP A 268 14.67 -3.53 -21.58
C TRP A 268 13.37 -3.60 -22.38
N VAL A 269 12.25 -3.19 -21.78
CA VAL A 269 10.97 -3.11 -22.47
C VAL A 269 11.03 -2.07 -23.58
N ASN A 270 11.65 -0.92 -23.35
CA ASN A 270 11.86 0.12 -24.36
C ASN A 270 12.71 -0.38 -25.54
N LEU A 271 13.83 -1.05 -25.27
CA LEU A 271 14.72 -1.61 -26.30
C LEU A 271 14.02 -2.69 -27.16
N ARG A 272 13.17 -3.52 -26.56
CA ARG A 272 12.38 -4.51 -27.31
C ARG A 272 11.28 -3.86 -28.15
N SER A 273 10.63 -2.83 -27.64
CA SER A 273 9.66 -2.06 -28.41
C SER A 273 10.34 -1.45 -29.63
N GLN A 274 11.51 -0.82 -29.49
CA GLN A 274 12.24 -0.23 -30.63
C GLN A 274 12.59 -1.25 -31.73
N LYS A 275 13.05 -2.45 -31.35
CA LYS A 275 13.34 -3.52 -32.32
C LYS A 275 12.11 -4.09 -33.04
N GLY A 276 10.92 -3.96 -32.45
CA GLY A 276 9.67 -4.42 -33.07
C GLY A 276 9.14 -3.49 -34.17
N TRP A 277 9.72 -2.29 -34.31
CA TRP A 277 9.33 -1.28 -35.31
C TRP A 277 10.34 -1.22 -36.48
N GLU A 278 11.40 -2.04 -36.46
CA GLU A 278 12.37 -2.19 -37.56
C GLU A 278 11.95 -3.26 -38.60
N VAL A 279 10.64 -3.42 -38.85
CA VAL A 279 10.11 -4.34 -39.89
C VAL A 279 9.38 -3.57 -40.97
#